data_AF-A0A9D5FNT4-F1
#
_entry.id   AF-A0A9D5FNT4-F1
#
_cell.length_a   1.000
_cell.length_b   1.000
_cell.length_c   1.000
_cell.angle_alpha   90.00
_cell.angle_beta   90.00
_cell.angle_gamma   90.00
#
_symmetry.space_group_name_H-M   'P 1'
#
loop_
_entity.id
_entity.type
_entity.pdbx_description
1 polymer ?
#
loop_
_entity_poly.entity_id
_entity_poly.type
_entity_poly.pdbx_seq_one_letter_code
_entity_poly.pdbx_strand_id
1 'polypeptide(L)' 'AMAGGLTGTARAENSTLIRQTPEGQKVVPVDLTKIARGARPQLYLEPGDTVLVGSGFFARLSEFVKPTLSTGVNYAPVP' A
#
# COMPACT_ATOMS: atom_id res chain seq x y z
N ALA A 1 -8.43 11.20 -5.84
CA ALA A 1 -7.15 10.62 -6.31
C ALA A 1 -7.45 9.60 -7.39
N MET A 2 -6.68 9.55 -8.48
CA MET A 2 -6.99 8.69 -9.64
C MET A 2 -6.85 7.19 -9.35
N ALA A 3 -6.02 6.80 -8.39
CA ALA A 3 -5.83 5.40 -7.95
C ALA A 3 -6.82 4.93 -6.86
N GLY A 4 -7.95 5.63 -6.67
CA GLY A 4 -8.93 5.29 -5.62
C GLY A 4 -8.59 5.80 -4.21
N GLY A 5 -7.43 6.41 -4.02
CA GLY A 5 -7.01 6.99 -2.73
C GLY A 5 -6.12 6.05 -1.91
N LEU A 6 -5.82 6.47 -0.68
CA LEU A 6 -5.00 5.69 0.25
C LEU A 6 -5.90 4.73 1.03
N THR A 7 -5.47 3.49 1.20
CA THR A 7 -6.15 2.54 2.09
C THR A 7 -5.82 2.85 3.55
N GLY A 8 -6.67 2.41 4.50
CA GLY A 8 -6.40 2.59 5.94
C GLY A 8 -5.13 1.90 6.46
N THR A 9 -4.57 0.98 5.66
CA THR A 9 -3.33 0.25 5.94
C THR A 9 -2.10 0.84 5.24
N ALA A 10 -2.30 1.83 4.36
CA ALA A 10 -1.25 2.49 3.62
C ALA A 10 -0.43 3.40 4.55
N ARG A 11 0.89 3.32 4.43
CA ARG A 11 1.84 4.24 5.06
C ARG A 11 2.33 5.23 4.04
N ALA A 12 1.49 6.22 3.79
CA ALA A 12 1.73 7.30 2.82
C ALA A 12 3.01 8.11 3.07
N GLU A 13 3.47 8.18 4.33
CA GLU A 13 4.75 8.76 4.72
C GLU A 13 5.98 7.97 4.23
N ASN A 14 5.82 6.68 3.93
CA ASN A 14 6.84 5.78 3.39
C ASN A 14 6.49 5.39 1.95
N SER A 15 6.28 6.40 1.10
CA SER A 15 6.06 6.16 -0.32
C SER A 15 7.36 6.41 -1.10
N THR A 16 7.46 5.77 -2.27
CA THR A 16 8.64 5.84 -3.11
C THR A 16 8.21 6.01 -4.55
N LEU A 17 8.77 7.01 -5.23
CA LEU A 17 8.66 7.17 -6.66
C LEU A 17 9.83 6.44 -7.33
N ILE A 18 9.50 5.58 -8.27
CA ILE A 18 10.44 4.95 -9.17
C ILE A 18 10.30 5.63 -10.52
N ARG A 19 11.37 6.30 -10.96
CA ARG A 19 11.46 6.92 -12.29
C ARG A 19 12.43 6.15 -13.16
N GLN A 20 12.00 5.82 -14.37
CA GLN A 20 12.90 5.27 -15.38
C GLN A 20 13.57 6.44 -16.11
N THR A 21 14.88 6.56 -16.00
CA THR A 21 15.70 7.51 -16.75
C THR A 21 16.48 6.75 -17.84
N PRO A 22 16.98 7.44 -18.89
CA PRO A 22 17.83 6.81 -19.90
C PRO A 22 19.10 6.14 -19.34
N GLU A 23 19.52 6.58 -18.15
CA GLU A 23 20.72 6.12 -17.44
C GLU A 23 20.42 4.99 -16.44
N GLY A 24 19.14 4.69 -16.15
CA GLY A 24 18.74 3.63 -15.24
C GLY A 24 17.49 3.94 -14.42
N GLN A 25 17.35 3.28 -13.27
CA GLN A 25 16.21 3.47 -12.37
C GLN A 25 16.57 4.45 -11.24
N LYS A 26 15.83 5.54 -11.14
CA LYS A 26 15.95 6.52 -10.05
C LYS A 26 14.87 6.27 -9.00
N VAL A 27 15.31 6.10 -7.76
CA VAL A 27 14.42 5.90 -6.61
C VAL A 27 14.38 7.19 -5.80
N VAL A 28 13.20 7.81 -5.71
CA VAL A 28 12.98 9.07 -4.98
C VAL A 28 12.04 8.78 -3.81
N PRO A 29 12.49 8.93 -2.54
CA PRO A 29 11.61 8.81 -1.39
C PRO A 29 10.64 10.00 -1.34
N VAL A 30 9.35 9.71 -1.21
CA VAL A 30 8.27 10.70 -1.24
C VAL A 30 7.33 10.49 -0.05
N ASP A 31 7.06 11.58 0.67
CA ASP A 31 6.07 11.59 1.74
C ASP A 31 4.77 12.20 1.21
N LEU A 32 3.82 11.32 0.85
CA LEU A 32 2.53 11.73 0.28
C LEU A 32 1.66 12.48 1.32
N THR A 33 1.90 12.28 2.63
CA THR A 33 1.14 13.00 3.66
C THR A 33 1.50 14.47 3.68
N LYS A 34 2.79 14.79 3.51
CA LYS A 34 3.27 16.18 3.45
C LYS A 34 2.79 16.89 2.18
N ILE A 35 2.71 16.18 1.06
CA ILE A 35 2.16 16.73 -0.18
C ILE A 35 0.65 16.99 -0.03
N ALA A 36 -0.11 16.03 0.51
CA ALA A 36 -1.55 16.18 0.72
C ALA A 36 -1.90 17.33 1.69
N ARG A 37 -1.06 17.57 2.70
CA ARG A 37 -1.22 18.67 3.68
C ARG A 37 -0.68 20.02 3.17
N GLY A 38 -0.10 20.07 1.96
CA GLY A 38 0.51 21.29 1.42
C GLY A 38 1.83 21.70 2.08
N ALA A 39 2.41 20.86 2.94
CA ALA A 39 3.70 21.10 3.58
C ALA A 39 4.90 20.84 2.65
N ARG A 40 4.67 20.20 1.50
CA ARG A 40 5.63 20.04 0.41
C ARG A 40 4.99 20.38 -0.94
N PRO A 41 5.78 20.89 -1.90
CA PRO A 41 5.30 21.17 -3.25
C PRO A 41 4.79 19.90 -3.93
N GLN A 42 3.85 20.09 -4.86
CA GLN A 42 3.29 19.00 -5.67
C GLN A 42 4.39 18.38 -6.54
N LEU A 43 4.42 17.05 -6.55
CA LEU A 43 5.35 16.26 -7.35
C LEU A 43 4.74 16.01 -8.73
N TYR A 44 5.43 16.42 -9.79
CA TYR A 44 5.04 16.11 -11.17
C TYR A 44 5.58 14.74 -11.58
N LEU A 45 4.67 13.89 -12.07
CA LEU A 45 4.97 12.55 -12.57
C LEU A 45 5.24 12.60 -14.08
N GLU A 46 6.17 11.75 -14.52
CA GLU A 46 6.49 11.53 -15.93
C GLU A 46 5.88 10.21 -16.42
N PRO A 47 5.61 10.06 -17.73
CA PRO A 47 5.17 8.79 -18.29
C PRO A 47 6.16 7.66 -17.97
N GLY A 48 5.65 6.54 -17.44
CA GLY A 48 6.49 5.41 -17.01
C GLY A 48 6.92 5.45 -15.54
N ASP A 49 6.61 6.52 -14.81
CA ASP A 49 6.81 6.57 -13.36
C ASP A 49 5.92 5.56 -12.63
N THR A 50 6.48 4.90 -11.61
CA THR A 50 5.76 4.00 -10.72
C THR A 50 5.81 4.55 -9.29
N VAL A 51 4.64 4.74 -8.66
CA VAL A 51 4.54 5.15 -7.26
C VAL A 51 4.26 3.93 -6.39
N LEU A 52 5.22 3.54 -5.56
CA LEU A 52 5.02 2.55 -4.51
C LEU A 52 4.55 3.24 -3.24
N VAL A 53 3.43 2.77 -2.69
CA VAL A 53 2.94 3.19 -1.38
C VAL A 53 3.26 2.09 -0.37
N GLY A 54 4.08 2.41 0.64
CA GLY A 54 4.42 1.45 1.69
C GLY A 54 3.17 0.95 2.44
N SER A 55 3.21 -0.28 2.94
CA SER A 55 2.19 -0.83 3.85
C SER A 55 2.77 -1.06 5.24
N GLY A 56 1.97 -0.85 6.28
CA GLY A 56 2.39 -1.16 7.65
C GLY A 56 2.59 -2.67 7.88
N PHE A 57 3.62 -3.04 8.66
CA PHE A 57 3.91 -4.44 9.02
C PHE A 57 2.70 -5.17 9.64
N PHE A 58 1.98 -4.53 10.57
CA PHE A 58 0.78 -5.09 11.20
C PHE A 58 -0.37 -5.34 10.23
N ALA A 59 -0.50 -4.53 9.16
CA ALA A 59 -1.55 -4.74 8.17
C ALA A 59 -1.31 -6.02 7.35
N ARG A 60 -0.06 -6.24 6.93
CA ARG A 60 0.33 -7.48 6.21
C ARG A 60 0.19 -8.71 7.10
N LEU A 61 0.47 -8.58 8.40
CA LEU A 61 0.30 -9.68 9.35
C LEU A 61 -1.19 -10.01 9.59
N SER A 62 -2.07 -9.01 9.69
CA SER A 62 -3.52 -9.23 9.88
C SER A 62 -4.21 -9.90 8.69
N GLU A 63 -3.69 -9.70 7.47
CA GLU A 63 -4.20 -10.37 6.26
C GLU A 63 -3.88 -11.87 6.28
N PHE A 64 -2.71 -12.25 6.81
CA PHE A 64 -2.28 -13.64 6.94
C PHE A 64 -3.00 -14.39 8.08
N VAL A 65 -3.41 -13.69 9.13
CA VAL A 65 -4.10 -14.27 10.29
C VAL A 65 -5.63 -14.19 10.13
N LYS A 66 -6.17 -13.91 8.94
CA LYS A 66 -7.60 -14.14 8.67
C LYS A 66 -7.85 -15.65 8.83
N PRO A 67 -8.41 -16.09 9.96
CA PRO A 67 -8.45 -17.50 10.24
C PRO A 67 -9.59 -18.05 9.38
N THR A 68 -9.33 -19.15 8.68
CA THR A 68 -10.38 -19.99 8.08
C THR A 68 -11.18 -20.61 9.22
N LEU A 69 -11.96 -19.81 9.96
CA LEU A 69 -12.86 -20.26 11.01
C LEU A 69 -14.29 -20.18 10.47
N SER A 70 -14.69 -21.22 9.74
CA SER A 70 -16.03 -21.78 9.62
C SER A 70 -15.96 -22.72 8.41
N THR A 71 -15.92 -24.04 8.53
CA THR A 71 -16.96 -24.91 9.10
C THR A 71 -16.31 -26.21 9.59
N GLY A 72 -16.24 -26.37 10.90
CA GLY A 72 -15.78 -27.60 11.54
C GLY A 72 -16.76 -28.00 12.65
N VAL A 73 -18.02 -28.23 12.32
CA VAL A 73 -18.95 -28.96 13.19
C VAL A 73 -19.86 -29.82 12.30
N ASN A 74 -19.56 -31.11 12.19
CA ASN A 74 -20.50 -32.10 11.68
C ASN A 74 -21.05 -32.84 12.90
N TYR A 75 -22.27 -32.52 13.32
CA TYR A 75 -22.97 -33.27 14.35
C TYR A 75 -23.36 -34.62 13.77
N ALA A 76 -22.69 -35.70 14.18
CA ALA A 76 -23.16 -37.05 13.92
C ALA A 76 -24.43 -37.30 14.77
N PRO A 77 -25.59 -37.65 14.17
CA PRO A 77 -26.71 -38.14 14.95
C PRO A 77 -26.41 -39.55 15.48
N VAL A 78 -26.64 -39.77 16.76
CA VAL A 78 -26.53 -41.07 17.44
C VAL A 78 -27.84 -41.85 17.21
N PRO A 79 -27.82 -43.07 16.65
CA PRO A 79 -28.92 -44.03 16.72
C PRO A 79 -28.85 -44.89 17.98
#